data_AF-A0A973QYU5-F1
#
_entry.id   AF-A0A973QYU5-F1
#
_cell.length_a   1.000
_cell.length_b   1.000
_cell.length_c   1.000
_cell.angle_alpha   90.00
_cell.angle_beta   90.00
_cell.angle_gamma   90.00
#
_symmetry.space_group_name_H-M   'P 1'
#
loop_
_entity.id
_entity.type
_entity.pdbx_description
1 polymer ?
#
loop_
_entity_poly.entity_id
_entity_poly.type
_entity_poly.pdbx_seq_one_letter_code
_entity_poly.pdbx_strand_id
1 'polypeptide(L)'
;GTPPDIAVLPSSGELTAYAEQDYLAALDEVVPRTEYNPLWTPRLTENGPIFGVAVKADLKGIVWYDSARHGRGDLPALAADSRQWCVGMGDGATSGWPGTDWIEDILLRQQGKQVYEQWAEGELAWDDPRVAEAWRTWGEEFSGAAAKTALRTDFRAAGKKLFAKRPSCALEHQGSFIRGSYPGPHRARFVYSADLLGLSGSPSAAHEVSGDFAALFKNTGHTEQALELMRYLAQVEGQRTWAEHTPPGSAKPFSANSEVPVSVQGNDKVAQSIARTLKSSSLCLDASDAMPPRMRLAFQRAVLKFLSYPDAERQQRLDGLLGSLEKVHQSTEHSQGRDRGPDQPWPSTVCH
;
A
#
# COMPACT_ATOMS: atom_id res chain seq x y z
N GLY A 1 23.98 -12.74 7.93
CA GLY A 1 23.31 -14.06 7.91
C GLY A 1 23.46 -14.67 6.53
N THR A 2 22.96 -15.88 6.31
CA THR A 2 22.82 -16.45 4.96
C THR A 2 21.54 -15.89 4.33
N PRO A 3 21.59 -15.20 3.18
CA PRO A 3 20.38 -14.71 2.52
C PRO A 3 19.50 -15.87 2.03
N PRO A 4 18.17 -15.69 1.94
CA PRO A 4 17.29 -16.67 1.28
C PRO A 4 17.54 -16.67 -0.23
N ASP A 5 17.16 -17.73 -0.94
CA ASP A 5 17.18 -17.73 -2.41
C ASP A 5 16.20 -16.71 -2.99
N ILE A 6 14.94 -16.76 -2.51
CA ILE A 6 13.86 -15.87 -2.91
C ILE A 6 13.26 -15.26 -1.67
N ALA A 7 12.99 -13.96 -1.71
CA ALA A 7 12.11 -13.30 -0.75
C ALA A 7 10.91 -12.69 -1.48
N VAL A 8 9.74 -12.75 -0.85
CA VAL A 8 8.55 -12.01 -1.27
C VAL A 8 8.32 -10.91 -0.26
N LEU A 9 8.46 -9.65 -0.68
CA LEU A 9 8.40 -8.48 0.18
C LEU A 9 7.26 -7.54 -0.28
N PRO A 10 6.51 -6.94 0.65
CA PRO A 10 5.43 -6.01 0.31
C PRO A 10 5.95 -4.60 -0.07
N SER A 11 7.27 -4.40 -0.21
CA SER A 11 7.87 -3.07 -0.38
C SER A 11 8.89 -3.07 -1.51
N SER A 12 8.61 -2.28 -2.55
CA SER A 12 9.55 -2.04 -3.65
C SER A 12 10.73 -1.15 -3.20
N GLY A 13 10.53 -0.26 -2.23
CA GLY A 13 11.61 0.53 -1.63
C GLY A 13 12.63 -0.32 -0.88
N GLU A 14 12.20 -1.39 -0.20
CA GLU A 14 13.11 -2.34 0.42
C GLU A 14 13.90 -3.15 -0.61
N LEU A 15 13.26 -3.55 -1.72
CA LEU A 15 13.97 -4.20 -2.83
C LEU A 15 14.99 -3.28 -3.51
N THR A 16 14.67 -1.99 -3.66
CA THR A 16 15.59 -0.98 -4.17
C THR A 16 16.85 -0.93 -3.32
N ALA A 17 16.72 -0.89 -1.99
CA ALA A 17 17.85 -0.90 -1.06
C ALA A 17 18.72 -2.18 -1.15
N TYR A 18 18.13 -3.35 -1.44
CA TYR A 18 18.89 -4.57 -1.68
C TYR A 18 19.58 -4.55 -3.06
N ALA A 19 18.93 -4.00 -4.08
CA ALA A 19 19.47 -3.88 -5.43
C ALA A 19 20.68 -2.92 -5.48
N GLU A 20 20.62 -1.78 -4.79
CA GLU A 20 21.73 -0.82 -4.67
C GLU A 20 23.00 -1.47 -4.06
N GLN A 21 22.80 -2.41 -3.15
CA GLN A 21 23.88 -3.17 -2.50
C GLN A 21 24.31 -4.41 -3.30
N ASP A 22 23.83 -4.55 -4.53
CA ASP A 22 24.13 -5.67 -5.44
C ASP A 22 23.71 -7.06 -4.92
N TYR A 23 22.75 -7.12 -3.99
CA TYR A 23 22.28 -8.39 -3.43
C TYR A 23 21.30 -9.14 -4.33
N LEU A 24 20.64 -8.45 -5.26
CA LEU A 24 19.58 -9.02 -6.10
C LEU A 24 20.09 -9.37 -7.51
N ALA A 25 19.67 -10.53 -8.01
CA ALA A 25 19.90 -10.93 -9.38
C ALA A 25 18.89 -10.26 -10.34
N ALA A 26 19.33 -10.02 -11.58
CA ALA A 26 18.46 -9.51 -12.63
C ALA A 26 17.42 -10.57 -13.05
N LEU A 27 16.19 -10.13 -13.29
CA LEU A 27 15.04 -10.97 -13.64
C LEU A 27 14.55 -10.75 -15.07
N ASP A 28 15.32 -10.04 -15.90
CA ASP A 28 14.93 -9.66 -17.26
C ASP A 28 14.65 -10.87 -18.18
N GLU A 29 15.27 -12.02 -17.94
CA GLU A 29 15.03 -13.29 -18.65
C GLU A 29 13.90 -14.14 -18.03
N VAL A 30 13.37 -13.72 -16.89
CA VAL A 30 12.37 -14.43 -16.10
C VAL A 30 10.99 -13.80 -16.28
N VAL A 31 10.94 -12.47 -16.29
CA VAL A 31 9.68 -11.71 -16.27
C VAL A 31 9.15 -11.52 -17.70
N PRO A 32 7.92 -11.97 -18.00
CA PRO A 32 7.28 -11.72 -19.30
C PRO A 32 6.89 -10.24 -19.41
N ARG A 33 7.76 -9.42 -19.99
CA ARG A 33 7.64 -7.94 -20.01
C ARG A 33 6.33 -7.41 -20.57
N THR A 34 5.69 -8.10 -21.50
CA THR A 34 4.42 -7.66 -22.09
C THR A 34 3.22 -7.88 -21.17
N GLU A 35 3.37 -8.68 -20.12
CA GLU A 35 2.31 -9.05 -19.18
C GLU A 35 2.35 -8.22 -17.89
N TYR A 36 3.38 -7.40 -17.71
CA TYR A 36 3.56 -6.53 -16.55
C TYR A 36 3.89 -5.11 -16.99
N ASN A 37 3.16 -4.13 -16.47
CA ASN A 37 3.57 -2.74 -16.59
C ASN A 37 4.79 -2.45 -15.67
N PRO A 38 5.50 -1.31 -15.87
CA PRO A 38 6.69 -0.98 -15.07
C PRO A 38 6.44 -0.93 -13.55
N LEU A 39 5.25 -0.52 -13.12
CA LEU A 39 4.84 -0.46 -11.70
C LEU A 39 5.07 -1.79 -10.98
N TRP A 40 4.85 -2.90 -11.68
CA TRP A 40 4.92 -4.25 -11.12
C TRP A 40 6.30 -4.91 -11.26
N THR A 41 7.27 -4.22 -11.85
CA THR A 41 8.61 -4.76 -12.16
C THR A 41 9.69 -3.76 -11.74
N PRO A 42 9.90 -3.57 -10.43
CA PRO A 42 10.74 -2.49 -9.92
C PRO A 42 12.18 -2.55 -10.47
N ARG A 43 12.71 -1.35 -10.75
CA ARG A 43 14.03 -1.07 -11.31
C ARG A 43 14.68 0.09 -10.56
N LEU A 44 16.02 0.14 -10.61
CA LEU A 44 16.79 1.25 -10.02
C LEU A 44 16.74 2.48 -10.94
N THR A 45 16.66 2.24 -12.24
CA THR A 45 16.54 3.28 -13.27
C THR A 45 15.51 2.81 -14.30
N GLU A 46 14.86 3.74 -15.00
CA GLU A 46 13.80 3.42 -15.97
C GLU A 46 14.21 2.35 -16.99
N ASN A 47 15.47 2.39 -17.43
CA ASN A 47 16.04 1.46 -18.41
C ASN A 47 16.94 0.37 -17.79
N GLY A 48 17.01 0.31 -16.45
CA GLY A 48 17.82 -0.65 -15.71
C GLY A 48 17.24 -2.06 -15.68
N PRO A 49 17.97 -3.04 -15.11
CA PRO A 49 17.49 -4.41 -14.98
C PRO A 49 16.30 -4.50 -14.01
N ILE A 50 15.47 -5.53 -14.20
CA ILE A 50 14.38 -5.85 -13.26
C ILE A 50 14.99 -6.58 -12.07
N PHE A 51 14.73 -6.13 -10.83
CA PHE A 51 15.20 -6.83 -9.63
C PHE A 51 14.08 -7.48 -8.81
N GLY A 52 12.83 -7.22 -9.16
CA GLY A 52 11.66 -7.84 -8.54
C GLY A 52 10.48 -7.95 -9.49
N VAL A 53 9.51 -8.80 -9.15
CA VAL A 53 8.25 -8.93 -9.89
C VAL A 53 7.10 -9.08 -8.90
N ALA A 54 6.02 -8.32 -9.08
CA ALA A 54 4.84 -8.43 -8.24
C ALA A 54 4.13 -9.78 -8.50
N VAL A 55 4.11 -10.63 -7.49
CA VAL A 55 3.42 -11.94 -7.52
C VAL A 55 2.03 -11.88 -6.90
N LYS A 56 1.67 -10.75 -6.30
CA LYS A 56 0.33 -10.41 -5.82
C LYS A 56 0.17 -8.89 -5.86
N ALA A 57 -1.04 -8.43 -6.12
CA ALA A 57 -1.41 -7.02 -6.07
C ALA A 57 -2.64 -6.82 -5.21
N ASP A 58 -2.82 -5.61 -4.68
CA ASP A 58 -4.00 -5.23 -3.90
C ASP A 58 -4.43 -3.81 -4.23
N LEU A 59 -5.75 -3.58 -4.22
CA LEU A 59 -6.34 -2.26 -4.35
C LEU A 59 -6.35 -1.57 -2.98
N LYS A 60 -5.85 -0.34 -2.92
CA LYS A 60 -5.86 0.56 -1.75
C LYS A 60 -6.88 1.69 -1.95
N GLY A 61 -6.93 2.65 -1.02
CA GLY A 61 -7.85 3.78 -1.07
C GLY A 61 -9.35 3.40 -1.11
N ILE A 62 -9.72 2.33 -0.42
CA ILE A 62 -11.10 1.81 -0.36
C ILE A 62 -11.59 1.66 1.08
N VAL A 63 -12.89 1.79 1.25
CA VAL A 63 -13.57 1.67 2.55
C VAL A 63 -14.55 0.50 2.53
N TRP A 64 -14.31 -0.45 3.41
CA TRP A 64 -15.12 -1.65 3.60
C TRP A 64 -16.31 -1.39 4.52
N TYR A 65 -17.44 -2.01 4.21
CA TYR A 65 -18.63 -2.02 5.04
C TYR A 65 -19.37 -3.36 4.95
N ASP A 66 -20.21 -3.64 5.95
CA ASP A 66 -21.07 -4.83 5.99
C ASP A 66 -22.40 -4.54 5.27
N SER A 67 -22.52 -5.02 4.03
CA SER A 67 -23.69 -4.73 3.19
C SER A 67 -24.98 -5.41 3.65
N ALA A 68 -24.93 -6.30 4.64
CA ALA A 68 -26.13 -6.85 5.25
C ALA A 68 -26.71 -5.93 6.32
N ARG A 69 -25.97 -4.89 6.74
CA ARG A 69 -26.38 -3.93 7.77
C ARG A 69 -26.58 -2.53 7.24
N HIS A 70 -25.79 -2.14 6.23
CA HIS A 70 -25.78 -0.78 5.70
C HIS A 70 -25.92 -0.78 4.18
N GLY A 71 -26.75 0.12 3.66
CA GLY A 71 -26.79 0.47 2.25
C GLY A 71 -25.77 1.57 1.92
N ARG A 72 -25.48 1.79 0.63
CA ARG A 72 -24.55 2.86 0.20
C ARG A 72 -25.01 4.26 0.66
N GLY A 73 -26.32 4.48 0.78
CA GLY A 73 -26.88 5.76 1.23
C GLY A 73 -26.62 6.09 2.71
N ASP A 74 -26.29 5.09 3.53
CA ASP A 74 -26.02 5.29 4.96
C ASP A 74 -24.57 5.76 5.20
N LEU A 75 -23.66 5.44 4.27
CA LEU A 75 -22.22 5.56 4.47
C LEU A 75 -21.73 6.99 4.72
N PRO A 76 -22.25 8.05 4.06
CA PRO A 76 -21.81 9.42 4.36
C PRO A 76 -22.09 9.85 5.79
N ALA A 77 -23.26 9.47 6.34
CA ALA A 77 -23.61 9.79 7.72
C ALA A 77 -22.75 9.00 8.73
N LEU A 78 -22.39 7.76 8.38
CA LEU A 78 -21.47 6.96 9.19
C LEU A 78 -20.06 7.54 9.16
N ALA A 79 -19.56 7.93 7.99
CA ALA A 79 -18.22 8.47 7.80
C ALA A 79 -18.00 9.75 8.62
N ALA A 80 -19.03 10.59 8.75
CA ALA A 80 -19.00 11.82 9.55
C ALA A 80 -18.88 11.61 11.08
N ASP A 81 -19.02 10.38 11.59
CA ASP A 81 -18.80 10.04 13.00
C ASP A 81 -17.53 9.20 13.14
N SER A 82 -16.45 9.80 13.66
CA SER A 82 -15.14 9.15 13.85
C SER A 82 -15.19 7.80 14.60
N ARG A 83 -16.23 7.58 15.41
CA ARG A 83 -16.46 6.32 16.14
C ARG A 83 -16.92 5.18 15.25
N GLN A 84 -17.46 5.47 14.06
CA GLN A 84 -17.90 4.47 13.09
C GLN A 84 -16.75 3.87 12.29
N TRP A 85 -15.54 4.41 12.41
CA TRP A 85 -14.36 3.86 11.76
C TRP A 85 -13.71 2.77 12.64
N CYS A 86 -13.67 1.55 12.12
CA CYS A 86 -12.93 0.42 12.67
C CYS A 86 -11.45 0.60 12.34
N VAL A 87 -10.71 1.28 13.23
CA VAL A 87 -9.30 1.57 12.98
C VAL A 87 -8.39 0.94 14.02
N GLY A 88 -7.28 0.40 13.56
CA GLY A 88 -6.18 -0.08 14.39
C GLY A 88 -4.86 0.28 13.74
N MET A 89 -3.91 0.77 14.53
CA MET A 89 -2.58 1.17 14.09
C MET A 89 -1.50 0.13 14.44
N GLY A 90 -1.84 -0.89 15.22
CA GLY A 90 -0.90 -1.90 15.69
C GLY A 90 -0.61 -2.99 14.67
N ASP A 91 0.67 -3.27 14.44
CA ASP A 91 1.17 -4.42 13.67
C ASP A 91 2.63 -4.79 14.05
N GLY A 92 2.94 -4.78 15.36
CA GLY A 92 4.30 -5.07 15.81
C GLY A 92 5.31 -4.03 15.29
N ALA A 93 6.34 -4.48 14.57
CA ALA A 93 7.46 -3.64 14.12
C ALA A 93 7.05 -2.57 13.08
N THR A 94 5.97 -2.79 12.34
CA THR A 94 5.45 -1.90 11.30
C THR A 94 4.26 -1.07 11.78
N SER A 95 3.96 -1.07 13.09
CA SER A 95 2.85 -0.29 13.66
C SER A 95 2.89 1.16 13.17
N GLY A 96 1.75 1.67 12.70
CA GLY A 96 1.61 2.97 12.06
C GLY A 96 1.36 2.91 10.56
N TRP A 97 1.68 1.81 9.87
CA TRP A 97 1.39 1.67 8.43
C TRP A 97 -0.09 1.89 8.07
N PRO A 98 -1.11 1.48 8.86
CA PRO A 98 -2.49 1.72 8.44
C PRO A 98 -2.80 3.21 8.31
N GLY A 99 -2.11 4.08 9.05
CA GLY A 99 -2.29 5.53 8.91
C GLY A 99 -1.44 6.16 7.82
N THR A 100 -0.39 5.48 7.31
CA THR A 100 0.30 5.94 6.10
C THR A 100 -0.63 5.77 4.90
N ASP A 101 -1.29 4.61 4.76
CA ASP A 101 -2.34 4.36 3.75
C ASP A 101 -3.42 5.47 3.73
N TRP A 102 -3.86 5.95 4.90
CA TRP A 102 -4.84 7.04 4.99
C TRP A 102 -4.32 8.35 4.39
N ILE A 103 -3.10 8.74 4.77
CA ILE A 103 -2.50 10.01 4.35
C ILE A 103 -2.17 9.98 2.86
N GLU A 104 -1.68 8.85 2.37
CA GLU A 104 -1.34 8.60 0.97
C GLU A 104 -2.56 8.70 0.07
N ASP A 105 -3.63 7.99 0.43
CA ASP A 105 -4.92 8.08 -0.27
C ASP A 105 -5.46 9.51 -0.25
N ILE A 106 -5.51 10.18 0.90
CA ILE A 106 -5.96 11.58 0.99
C ILE A 106 -5.10 12.49 0.11
N LEU A 107 -3.77 12.33 0.11
CA LEU A 107 -2.87 13.13 -0.71
C LEU A 107 -3.14 12.90 -2.21
N LEU A 108 -3.25 11.64 -2.64
CA LEU A 108 -3.56 11.29 -4.03
C LEU A 108 -4.88 11.93 -4.47
N ARG A 109 -5.89 11.90 -3.60
CA ARG A 109 -7.23 12.46 -3.85
C ARG A 109 -7.30 13.99 -3.77
N GLN A 110 -6.46 14.63 -2.98
CA GLN A 110 -6.44 16.10 -2.87
C GLN A 110 -5.59 16.73 -3.96
N GLN A 111 -4.43 16.14 -4.26
CA GLN A 111 -3.36 16.80 -4.99
C GLN A 111 -3.09 16.21 -6.38
N GLY A 112 -3.63 15.03 -6.67
CA GLY A 112 -3.49 14.40 -8.00
C GLY A 112 -2.30 13.45 -8.12
N LYS A 113 -2.32 12.63 -9.18
CA LYS A 113 -1.25 11.66 -9.51
C LYS A 113 0.14 12.31 -9.50
N GLN A 114 0.32 13.47 -10.15
CA GLN A 114 1.64 14.07 -10.31
C GLN A 114 2.27 14.50 -8.98
N VAL A 115 1.50 15.13 -8.08
CA VAL A 115 2.02 15.54 -6.77
C VAL A 115 2.32 14.32 -5.91
N TYR A 116 1.44 13.31 -5.96
CA TYR A 116 1.64 12.06 -5.25
C TYR A 116 2.92 11.35 -5.73
N GLU A 117 3.12 11.21 -7.04
CA GLU A 117 4.29 10.59 -7.66
C GLU A 117 5.58 11.30 -7.25
N GLN A 118 5.63 12.64 -7.36
CA GLN A 118 6.79 13.43 -6.90
C GLN A 118 7.10 13.22 -5.42
N TRP A 119 6.09 13.15 -4.56
CA TRP A 119 6.30 12.90 -3.13
C TRP A 119 6.74 11.48 -2.83
N ALA A 120 6.15 10.51 -3.51
CA ALA A 120 6.44 9.10 -3.34
C ALA A 120 7.75 8.65 -4.03
N GLU A 121 8.34 9.49 -4.88
CA GLU A 121 9.69 9.33 -5.45
C GLU A 121 10.74 10.17 -4.69
N GLY A 122 10.33 10.92 -3.65
CA GLY A 122 11.23 11.76 -2.86
C GLY A 122 11.63 13.08 -3.52
N GLU A 123 10.99 13.49 -4.61
CA GLU A 123 11.23 14.81 -5.22
C GLU A 123 10.51 15.94 -4.46
N LEU A 124 9.41 15.63 -3.75
CA LEU A 124 8.65 16.59 -2.99
C LEU A 124 8.93 16.51 -1.48
N ALA A 125 9.27 17.66 -0.90
CA ALA A 125 9.58 17.77 0.52
C ALA A 125 8.38 17.42 1.43
N TRP A 126 8.68 16.85 2.59
CA TRP A 126 7.67 16.45 3.57
C TRP A 126 6.94 17.62 4.22
N ASP A 127 7.57 18.79 4.25
CA ASP A 127 6.99 20.03 4.77
C ASP A 127 6.30 20.88 3.69
N ASP A 128 6.11 20.35 2.47
CA ASP A 128 5.30 21.00 1.44
C ASP A 128 3.85 21.19 1.95
N PRO A 129 3.23 22.37 1.73
CA PRO A 129 1.87 22.65 2.17
C PRO A 129 0.83 21.63 1.73
N ARG A 130 1.01 21.01 0.55
CA ARG A 130 0.11 19.99 -0.01
C ARG A 130 0.19 18.67 0.76
N VAL A 131 1.39 18.28 1.18
CA VAL A 131 1.59 17.13 2.07
C VAL A 131 0.96 17.44 3.44
N ALA A 132 1.22 18.63 3.97
CA ALA A 132 0.65 19.04 5.25
C ALA A 132 -0.90 19.03 5.21
N GLU A 133 -1.54 19.47 4.13
CA GLU A 133 -3.00 19.43 3.96
C GLU A 133 -3.58 18.02 4.16
N ALA A 134 -2.97 17.00 3.57
CA ALA A 134 -3.44 15.62 3.72
C ALA A 134 -3.40 15.14 5.19
N TRP A 135 -2.33 15.48 5.91
CA TRP A 135 -2.22 15.20 7.35
C TRP A 135 -3.27 15.96 8.17
N ARG A 136 -3.57 17.22 7.81
CA ARG A 136 -4.59 18.01 8.51
C ARG A 136 -5.96 17.36 8.36
N THR A 137 -6.35 17.01 7.13
CA THR A 137 -7.60 16.31 6.82
C THR A 137 -7.71 15.00 7.58
N TRP A 138 -6.66 14.17 7.56
CA TRP A 138 -6.65 12.93 8.34
C TRP A 138 -6.79 13.18 9.86
N GLY A 139 -6.13 14.22 10.37
CA GLY A 139 -6.20 14.60 11.78
C GLY A 139 -7.57 15.09 12.23
N GLU A 140 -8.39 15.63 11.33
CA GLU A 140 -9.77 16.04 11.59
C GLU A 140 -10.71 14.82 11.71
N GLU A 141 -10.51 13.80 10.86
CA GLU A 141 -11.28 12.54 10.88
C GLU A 141 -11.04 11.73 12.16
N PHE A 142 -9.81 11.75 12.69
CA PHE A 142 -9.41 10.93 13.84
C PHE A 142 -9.04 11.75 15.07
N SER A 143 -10.04 12.19 15.84
CA SER A 143 -9.85 12.92 17.10
C SER A 143 -10.36 12.17 18.35
N GLY A 144 -9.90 12.60 19.52
CA GLY A 144 -10.43 12.17 20.81
C GLY A 144 -10.32 10.67 21.08
N ALA A 145 -11.47 10.05 21.37
CA ALA A 145 -11.53 8.64 21.76
C ALA A 145 -11.21 7.68 20.59
N ALA A 146 -11.50 8.08 19.35
CA ALA A 146 -11.22 7.27 18.16
C ALA A 146 -9.70 7.11 17.96
N ALA A 147 -8.94 8.22 18.01
CA ALA A 147 -7.48 8.19 17.92
C ALA A 147 -6.84 7.33 19.02
N LYS A 148 -7.28 7.48 20.27
CA LYS A 148 -6.78 6.66 21.40
C LYS A 148 -7.07 5.17 21.24
N THR A 149 -8.23 4.83 20.67
CA THR A 149 -8.62 3.45 20.40
C THR A 149 -7.79 2.86 19.26
N ALA A 150 -7.59 3.62 18.19
CA ALA A 150 -6.78 3.22 17.03
C ALA A 150 -5.33 2.90 17.43
N LEU A 151 -4.70 3.76 18.23
CA LEU A 151 -3.33 3.58 18.73
C LEU A 151 -3.12 2.30 19.58
N ARG A 152 -4.19 1.71 20.12
CA ARG A 152 -4.14 0.53 21.00
C ARG A 152 -4.71 -0.73 20.35
N THR A 153 -5.16 -0.64 19.12
CA THR A 153 -5.85 -1.72 18.42
C THR A 153 -4.97 -2.26 17.31
N ASP A 154 -4.79 -3.58 17.28
CA ASP A 154 -4.21 -4.29 16.13
C ASP A 154 -5.14 -4.17 14.91
N PHE A 155 -4.61 -3.89 13.73
CA PHE A 155 -5.46 -3.65 12.55
C PHE A 155 -6.39 -4.84 12.23
N ARG A 156 -5.93 -6.09 12.42
CA ARG A 156 -6.75 -7.29 12.21
C ARG A 156 -7.87 -7.38 13.23
N ALA A 157 -7.64 -6.91 14.45
CA ALA A 157 -8.66 -6.84 15.48
C ALA A 157 -9.67 -5.72 15.22
N ALA A 158 -9.27 -4.63 14.57
CA ALA A 158 -10.19 -3.57 14.15
C ALA A 158 -11.21 -4.11 13.14
N GLY A 159 -10.77 -4.74 12.04
CA GLY A 159 -11.67 -5.26 11.02
C GLY A 159 -12.60 -6.38 11.47
N LYS A 160 -12.21 -7.18 12.47
CA LYS A 160 -13.14 -8.15 13.10
C LYS A 160 -14.36 -7.50 13.74
N LYS A 161 -14.26 -6.24 14.21
CA LYS A 161 -15.38 -5.50 14.82
C LYS A 161 -16.45 -5.16 13.80
N LEU A 162 -16.08 -4.92 12.55
CA LEU A 162 -16.99 -4.58 11.44
C LEU A 162 -18.09 -5.64 11.26
N PHE A 163 -17.73 -6.92 11.39
CA PHE A 163 -18.64 -8.06 11.19
C PHE A 163 -19.07 -8.75 12.49
N ALA A 164 -18.78 -8.14 13.65
CA ALA A 164 -19.20 -8.70 14.94
C ALA A 164 -20.73 -8.80 15.03
N LYS A 165 -21.24 -9.65 15.95
CA LYS A 165 -22.69 -9.76 16.19
C LYS A 165 -23.31 -8.41 16.56
N ARG A 166 -22.59 -7.62 17.36
CA ARG A 166 -22.88 -6.22 17.69
C ARG A 166 -21.66 -5.38 17.30
N PRO A 167 -21.61 -4.85 16.06
CA PRO A 167 -20.50 -4.02 15.61
C PRO A 167 -20.39 -2.75 16.45
N SER A 168 -19.17 -2.36 16.80
CA SER A 168 -18.88 -1.09 17.49
C SER A 168 -18.56 0.05 16.53
N CYS A 169 -18.45 -0.27 15.24
CA CYS A 169 -18.06 0.59 14.13
C CYS A 169 -18.62 -0.05 12.84
N ALA A 170 -18.68 0.71 11.75
CA ALA A 170 -19.38 0.34 10.52
C ALA A 170 -18.54 0.48 9.23
N LEU A 171 -17.37 1.13 9.31
CA LEU A 171 -16.50 1.44 8.16
C LEU A 171 -15.06 1.05 8.47
N GLU A 172 -14.31 0.52 7.49
CA GLU A 172 -12.88 0.27 7.63
C GLU A 172 -12.14 0.68 6.35
N HIS A 173 -11.26 1.67 6.44
CA HIS A 173 -10.32 1.98 5.36
C HIS A 173 -9.16 0.99 5.42
N GLN A 174 -9.01 0.19 4.37
CA GLN A 174 -7.98 -0.83 4.30
C GLN A 174 -7.86 -1.42 2.88
N GLY A 175 -6.66 -1.88 2.52
CA GLY A 175 -6.37 -2.57 1.27
C GLY A 175 -7.17 -3.85 1.06
N SER A 176 -7.28 -4.29 -0.20
CA SER A 176 -8.16 -5.40 -0.57
C SER A 176 -7.84 -6.75 0.07
N PHE A 177 -6.59 -6.95 0.49
CA PHE A 177 -6.14 -8.17 1.17
C PHE A 177 -6.89 -8.43 2.47
N ILE A 178 -7.37 -7.39 3.17
CA ILE A 178 -8.04 -7.51 4.46
C ILE A 178 -9.29 -8.36 4.38
N ARG A 179 -9.89 -8.47 3.19
CA ARG A 179 -11.08 -9.28 2.97
C ARG A 179 -10.85 -10.74 3.36
N GLY A 180 -9.63 -11.25 3.23
CA GLY A 180 -9.24 -12.59 3.70
C GLY A 180 -9.27 -12.77 5.23
N SER A 181 -9.24 -11.68 6.00
CA SER A 181 -9.26 -11.70 7.47
C SER A 181 -10.66 -11.55 8.07
N TYR A 182 -11.68 -11.22 7.26
CA TYR A 182 -13.04 -11.04 7.76
C TYR A 182 -13.73 -12.37 8.06
N PRO A 183 -14.53 -12.47 9.14
CA PRO A 183 -15.34 -13.65 9.42
C PRO A 183 -16.56 -13.80 8.48
N GLY A 184 -16.84 -12.81 7.63
CA GLY A 184 -17.97 -12.79 6.69
C GLY A 184 -17.65 -12.10 5.36
N PRO A 185 -16.61 -12.53 4.62
CA PRO A 185 -16.09 -11.79 3.47
C PRO A 185 -17.10 -11.63 2.33
N HIS A 186 -18.09 -12.52 2.23
CA HIS A 186 -19.18 -12.46 1.24
C HIS A 186 -20.14 -11.27 1.48
N ARG A 187 -20.18 -10.71 2.69
CA ARG A 187 -20.95 -9.49 3.05
C ARG A 187 -20.13 -8.22 2.92
N ALA A 188 -18.82 -8.34 2.81
CA ALA A 188 -17.95 -7.18 2.67
C ALA A 188 -18.17 -6.56 1.29
N ARG A 189 -18.55 -5.29 1.27
CA ARG A 189 -18.57 -4.44 0.08
C ARG A 189 -17.67 -3.25 0.33
N PHE A 190 -17.24 -2.58 -0.73
CA PHE A 190 -16.43 -1.39 -0.61
C PHE A 190 -16.98 -0.23 -1.44
N VAL A 191 -16.59 0.97 -1.02
CA VAL A 191 -16.64 2.20 -1.80
C VAL A 191 -15.24 2.81 -1.85
N TYR A 192 -15.00 3.78 -2.73
CA TYR A 192 -13.74 4.52 -2.67
C TYR A 192 -13.81 5.52 -1.52
N SER A 193 -12.70 5.71 -0.82
CA SER A 193 -12.59 6.68 0.29
C SER A 193 -13.01 8.08 -0.11
N ALA A 194 -12.69 8.51 -1.33
CA ALA A 194 -13.03 9.82 -1.88
C ALA A 194 -14.54 10.10 -1.90
N ASP A 195 -15.37 9.06 -1.99
CA ASP A 195 -16.83 9.18 -1.93
C ASP A 195 -17.32 9.57 -0.52
N LEU A 196 -16.54 9.26 0.52
CA LEU A 196 -16.91 9.43 1.92
C LEU A 196 -16.20 10.61 2.60
N LEU A 197 -14.98 10.93 2.18
CA LEU A 197 -14.16 11.98 2.77
C LEU A 197 -14.41 13.38 2.19
N GLY A 198 -15.49 13.55 1.43
CA GLY A 198 -15.80 14.82 0.75
C GLY A 198 -14.81 15.18 -0.37
N LEU A 199 -14.04 14.22 -0.86
CA LEU A 199 -13.01 14.40 -1.90
C LEU A 199 -13.54 14.03 -3.30
N SER A 200 -14.86 14.11 -3.50
CA SER A 200 -15.53 13.64 -4.74
C SER A 200 -15.23 14.52 -5.96
N GLY A 201 -14.59 15.68 -5.77
CA GLY A 201 -14.01 16.53 -6.83
C GLY A 201 -12.52 16.29 -7.08
N SER A 202 -11.98 15.16 -6.60
CA SER A 202 -10.57 14.78 -6.69
C SER A 202 -10.00 14.99 -8.09
N PRO A 203 -8.85 15.67 -8.24
CA PRO A 203 -8.17 15.83 -9.53
C PRO A 203 -7.60 14.51 -10.07
N SER A 204 -7.51 13.45 -9.25
CA SER A 204 -7.01 12.14 -9.67
C SER A 204 -8.12 11.13 -9.95
N ALA A 205 -8.03 10.47 -11.10
CA ALA A 205 -8.71 9.21 -11.39
C ALA A 205 -7.84 7.97 -11.07
N ALA A 206 -6.59 8.18 -10.64
CA ALA A 206 -5.67 7.08 -10.33
C ALA A 206 -6.13 6.32 -9.09
N HIS A 207 -5.79 5.03 -9.04
CA HIS A 207 -6.00 4.17 -7.89
C HIS A 207 -4.68 3.84 -7.21
N GLU A 208 -4.65 4.02 -5.90
CA GLU A 208 -3.57 3.51 -5.08
C GLU A 208 -3.63 1.97 -5.03
N VAL A 209 -2.48 1.32 -5.10
CA VAL A 209 -2.32 -0.14 -5.10
C VAL A 209 -1.07 -0.54 -4.32
N SER A 210 -1.01 -1.78 -3.84
CA SER A 210 0.23 -2.35 -3.30
C SER A 210 0.57 -3.67 -3.99
N GLY A 211 1.80 -4.13 -3.84
CA GLY A 211 2.28 -5.38 -4.43
C GLY A 211 3.15 -6.18 -3.46
N ASP A 212 3.04 -7.50 -3.53
CA ASP A 212 4.02 -8.41 -2.93
C ASP A 212 5.02 -8.81 -4.02
N PHE A 213 6.26 -8.37 -3.90
CA PHE A 213 7.29 -8.52 -4.92
C PHE A 213 8.24 -9.67 -4.59
N ALA A 214 8.31 -10.65 -5.49
CA ALA A 214 9.32 -11.69 -5.43
C ALA A 214 10.65 -11.17 -5.98
N ALA A 215 11.74 -11.41 -5.26
CA ALA A 215 13.10 -11.06 -5.67
C ALA A 215 14.05 -12.24 -5.45
N LEU A 216 15.03 -12.37 -6.34
CA LEU A 216 16.04 -13.42 -6.32
C LEU A 216 17.34 -12.86 -5.75
N PHE A 217 17.89 -13.47 -4.70
CA PHE A 217 19.16 -13.07 -4.12
C PHE A 217 20.33 -13.82 -4.77
N LYS A 218 21.47 -13.12 -4.88
CA LYS A 218 22.71 -13.69 -5.43
C LYS A 218 23.41 -14.60 -4.43
N ASN A 219 24.33 -15.43 -4.96
CA ASN A 219 25.35 -16.16 -4.19
C ASN A 219 24.82 -17.12 -3.11
N THR A 220 23.63 -17.69 -3.34
CA THR A 220 23.01 -18.65 -2.42
C THR A 220 23.36 -20.11 -2.73
N GLY A 221 23.89 -20.39 -3.93
CA GLY A 221 24.27 -21.73 -4.38
C GLY A 221 23.15 -22.53 -5.06
N HIS A 222 21.93 -21.99 -5.15
CA HIS A 222 20.75 -22.65 -5.74
C HIS A 222 20.07 -21.79 -6.82
N THR A 223 20.84 -20.94 -7.49
CA THR A 223 20.33 -19.90 -8.39
C THR A 223 19.50 -20.48 -9.55
N GLU A 224 19.84 -21.65 -10.09
CA GLU A 224 19.08 -22.24 -11.22
C GLU A 224 17.67 -22.69 -10.80
N GLN A 225 17.55 -23.40 -9.68
CA GLN A 225 16.25 -23.86 -9.14
C GLN A 225 15.40 -22.67 -8.70
N ALA A 226 16.04 -21.67 -8.08
CA ALA A 226 15.37 -20.44 -7.69
C ALA A 226 14.89 -19.63 -8.91
N LEU A 227 15.67 -19.57 -9.99
CA LEU A 227 15.25 -18.96 -11.26
C LEU A 227 14.05 -19.70 -11.88
N GLU A 228 14.03 -21.03 -11.84
CA GLU A 228 12.89 -21.82 -12.33
C GLU A 228 11.62 -21.50 -11.54
N LEU A 229 11.71 -21.46 -10.20
CA LEU A 229 10.58 -21.06 -9.36
C LEU A 229 10.14 -19.62 -9.63
N MET A 230 11.09 -18.68 -9.78
CA MET A 230 10.77 -17.30 -10.14
C MET A 230 10.05 -17.19 -11.49
N ARG A 231 10.42 -17.99 -12.49
CA ARG A 231 9.71 -18.05 -13.79
C ARG A 231 8.28 -18.51 -13.59
N TYR A 232 8.08 -19.58 -12.83
CA TYR A 232 6.73 -20.09 -12.54
C TYR A 232 5.88 -19.04 -11.81
N LEU A 233 6.43 -18.37 -10.79
CA LEU A 233 5.73 -17.33 -10.03
C LEU A 233 5.35 -16.12 -10.90
N ALA A 234 6.20 -15.73 -11.86
CA ALA A 234 5.94 -14.57 -12.72
C ALA A 234 4.93 -14.86 -13.84
N GLN A 235 4.83 -16.12 -14.30
CA GLN A 235 3.98 -16.49 -15.43
C GLN A 235 2.50 -16.55 -15.08
N VAL A 236 1.66 -16.35 -16.12
CA VAL A 236 0.21 -16.47 -16.04
C VAL A 236 -0.24 -17.76 -15.36
N GLU A 237 0.40 -18.88 -15.68
CA GLU A 237 0.06 -20.19 -15.11
C GLU A 237 0.24 -20.23 -13.60
N GLY A 238 1.37 -19.76 -13.06
CA GLY A 238 1.61 -19.76 -11.62
C GLY A 238 0.64 -18.84 -10.88
N GLN A 239 0.43 -17.63 -11.41
CA GLN A 239 -0.51 -16.66 -10.85
C GLN A 239 -1.95 -17.18 -10.84
N ARG A 240 -2.39 -17.82 -11.93
CA ARG A 240 -3.71 -18.47 -12.01
C ARG A 240 -3.82 -19.64 -11.05
N THR A 241 -2.79 -20.48 -10.97
CA THR A 241 -2.78 -21.69 -10.14
C THR A 241 -3.01 -21.32 -8.67
N TRP A 242 -2.39 -20.25 -8.18
CA TRP A 242 -2.60 -19.77 -6.81
C TRP A 242 -4.07 -19.39 -6.55
N ALA A 243 -4.70 -18.64 -7.45
CA ALA A 243 -6.11 -18.28 -7.33
C ALA A 243 -7.05 -19.48 -7.46
N GLU A 244 -6.76 -20.43 -8.36
CA GLU A 244 -7.58 -21.62 -8.61
C GLU A 244 -7.52 -22.62 -7.45
N HIS A 245 -6.36 -22.77 -6.79
CA HIS A 245 -6.14 -23.69 -5.67
C HIS A 245 -6.27 -23.03 -4.29
N THR A 246 -6.71 -21.77 -4.23
CA THR A 246 -7.03 -21.13 -2.95
C THR A 246 -8.12 -21.93 -2.22
N PRO A 247 -7.89 -22.35 -0.96
CA PRO A 247 -8.86 -23.16 -0.22
C PRO A 247 -10.24 -22.51 -0.11
N PRO A 248 -11.34 -23.28 -0.16
CA PRO A 248 -12.67 -22.76 0.06
C PRO A 248 -12.77 -21.94 1.36
N GLY A 249 -13.39 -20.77 1.28
CA GLY A 249 -13.52 -19.85 2.41
C GLY A 249 -12.35 -18.88 2.61
N SER A 250 -11.26 -19.01 1.84
CA SER A 250 -10.17 -18.02 1.81
C SER A 250 -10.39 -17.00 0.69
N ALA A 251 -9.86 -15.79 0.86
CA ALA A 251 -9.83 -14.80 -0.22
C ALA A 251 -8.78 -15.22 -1.26
N LYS A 252 -9.19 -15.27 -2.53
CA LYS A 252 -8.26 -15.49 -3.65
C LYS A 252 -7.33 -14.28 -3.79
N PRO A 253 -6.04 -14.49 -4.12
CA PRO A 253 -5.11 -13.42 -4.43
C PRO A 253 -5.55 -12.66 -5.70
N PHE A 254 -5.11 -11.42 -5.83
CA PHE A 254 -5.17 -10.71 -7.09
C PHE A 254 -3.78 -10.68 -7.74
N SER A 255 -3.75 -10.74 -9.06
CA SER A 255 -2.53 -10.81 -9.85
C SER A 255 -2.21 -9.46 -10.46
N ALA A 256 -0.91 -9.11 -10.45
CA ALA A 256 -0.36 -8.00 -11.22
C ALA A 256 -0.19 -8.32 -12.71
N ASN A 257 -0.07 -9.62 -13.05
CA ASN A 257 0.03 -10.08 -14.44
C ASN A 257 -1.28 -9.80 -15.20
N SER A 258 -1.19 -9.03 -16.29
CA SER A 258 -2.34 -8.56 -17.08
C SER A 258 -3.08 -9.66 -17.81
N GLU A 259 -2.44 -10.80 -18.09
CA GLU A 259 -3.02 -11.92 -18.82
C GLU A 259 -3.81 -12.88 -17.92
N VAL A 260 -3.70 -12.76 -16.59
CA VAL A 260 -4.51 -13.55 -15.66
C VAL A 260 -5.98 -13.14 -15.78
N PRO A 261 -6.90 -14.04 -16.16
CA PRO A 261 -8.27 -13.65 -16.46
C PRO A 261 -9.05 -13.34 -15.18
N VAL A 262 -9.91 -12.30 -15.23
CA VAL A 262 -10.76 -11.91 -14.08
C VAL A 262 -11.66 -13.06 -13.61
N SER A 263 -11.97 -14.02 -14.49
CA SER A 263 -12.78 -15.20 -14.16
C SER A 263 -12.14 -16.13 -13.11
N VAL A 264 -10.82 -16.06 -12.85
CA VAL A 264 -10.19 -16.85 -11.77
C VAL A 264 -10.77 -16.53 -10.39
N GLN A 265 -11.34 -15.33 -10.24
CA GLN A 265 -12.04 -14.88 -9.03
C GLN A 265 -13.40 -15.57 -8.83
N GLY A 266 -13.82 -16.44 -9.75
CA GLY A 266 -15.07 -17.19 -9.66
C GLY A 266 -16.29 -16.27 -9.70
N ASN A 267 -17.28 -16.49 -8.84
CA ASN A 267 -18.52 -15.71 -8.81
C ASN A 267 -18.48 -14.48 -7.89
N ASP A 268 -17.35 -14.21 -7.23
CA ASP A 268 -17.21 -13.07 -6.31
C ASP A 268 -17.13 -11.76 -7.12
N LYS A 269 -18.26 -11.06 -7.22
CA LYS A 269 -18.36 -9.79 -7.97
C LYS A 269 -17.49 -8.69 -7.38
N VAL A 270 -17.23 -8.70 -6.08
CA VAL A 270 -16.33 -7.73 -5.42
C VAL A 270 -14.90 -8.00 -5.86
N ALA A 271 -14.46 -9.26 -5.78
CA ALA A 271 -13.14 -9.66 -6.24
C ALA A 271 -12.94 -9.40 -7.73
N GLN A 272 -13.94 -9.71 -8.56
CA GLN A 272 -13.89 -9.41 -9.99
C GLN A 272 -13.79 -7.89 -10.26
N SER A 273 -14.44 -7.05 -9.43
CA SER A 273 -14.32 -5.60 -9.56
C SER A 273 -12.91 -5.12 -9.27
N ILE A 274 -12.31 -5.60 -8.18
CA ILE A 274 -10.93 -5.27 -7.80
C ILE A 274 -9.95 -5.74 -8.88
N ALA A 275 -10.09 -6.98 -9.34
CA ALA A 275 -9.24 -7.53 -10.41
C ALA A 275 -9.35 -6.76 -11.74
N ARG A 276 -10.48 -6.11 -12.03
CA ARG A 276 -10.60 -5.20 -13.19
C ARG A 276 -9.89 -3.87 -12.94
N THR A 277 -10.05 -3.28 -11.76
CA THR A 277 -9.36 -2.03 -11.40
C THR A 277 -7.84 -2.18 -11.46
N LEU A 278 -7.30 -3.30 -11.00
CA LEU A 278 -5.86 -3.59 -11.04
C LEU A 278 -5.30 -3.75 -12.47
N LYS A 279 -6.15 -3.87 -13.49
CA LYS A 279 -5.78 -3.85 -14.91
C LYS A 279 -5.91 -2.47 -15.57
N SER A 280 -6.28 -1.45 -14.81
CA SER A 280 -6.38 -0.08 -15.35
C SER A 280 -4.99 0.51 -15.62
N SER A 281 -4.96 1.56 -16.44
CA SER A 281 -3.74 2.28 -16.84
C SER A 281 -3.48 3.54 -16.00
N SER A 282 -4.04 3.62 -14.80
CA SER A 282 -3.83 4.76 -13.91
C SER A 282 -3.74 4.27 -12.48
N LEU A 283 -2.55 3.80 -12.11
CA LEU A 283 -2.25 3.19 -10.83
C LEU A 283 -1.06 3.88 -10.18
N CYS A 284 -1.07 4.00 -8.86
CA CYS A 284 0.06 4.46 -8.06
C CYS A 284 0.33 3.45 -6.96
N LEU A 285 1.60 3.08 -6.74
CA LEU A 285 1.95 2.28 -5.57
C LEU A 285 1.69 3.08 -4.29
N ASP A 286 1.33 2.36 -3.23
CA ASP A 286 1.45 2.79 -1.84
C ASP A 286 2.84 3.41 -1.66
N ALA A 287 2.85 4.71 -1.36
CA ALA A 287 4.05 5.52 -1.29
C ALA A 287 4.94 5.02 -0.16
N SER A 288 4.37 4.62 0.98
CA SER A 288 5.19 4.10 2.07
C SER A 288 5.87 2.78 1.69
N ASP A 289 5.23 1.92 0.91
CA ASP A 289 5.84 0.68 0.39
C ASP A 289 6.93 0.96 -0.67
N ALA A 290 6.80 2.06 -1.42
CA ALA A 290 7.82 2.53 -2.36
C ALA A 290 9.00 3.24 -1.67
N MET A 291 8.80 3.78 -0.46
CA MET A 291 9.82 4.50 0.29
C MET A 291 11.03 3.62 0.70
N PRO A 292 12.25 4.19 0.73
CA PRO A 292 13.39 3.57 1.38
C PRO A 292 13.03 3.16 2.82
N PRO A 293 13.53 2.01 3.34
CA PRO A 293 13.11 1.49 4.64
C PRO A 293 13.24 2.49 5.80
N ARG A 294 14.28 3.33 5.77
CA ARG A 294 14.48 4.37 6.79
C ARG A 294 13.37 5.43 6.77
N MET A 295 12.95 5.85 5.59
CA MET A 295 11.90 6.84 5.39
C MET A 295 10.53 6.24 5.74
N ARG A 296 10.22 5.04 5.23
CA ARG A 296 9.01 4.26 5.57
C ARG A 296 8.83 4.12 7.08
N LEU A 297 9.87 3.66 7.80
CA LEU A 297 9.81 3.51 9.27
C LEU A 297 9.64 4.84 10.01
N ALA A 298 10.25 5.92 9.50
CA ALA A 298 10.05 7.25 10.08
C ALA A 298 8.61 7.75 9.88
N PHE A 299 8.03 7.52 8.70
CA PHE A 299 6.64 7.88 8.39
C PHE A 299 5.65 7.11 9.28
N GLN A 300 5.77 5.79 9.39
CA GLN A 300 4.94 4.96 10.28
C GLN A 300 4.99 5.44 11.74
N ARG A 301 6.18 5.81 12.24
CA ARG A 301 6.34 6.37 13.58
C ARG A 301 5.72 7.75 13.72
N ALA A 302 5.82 8.58 12.69
CA ALA A 302 5.23 9.92 12.68
C ALA A 302 3.70 9.85 12.72
N VAL A 303 3.08 8.91 12.01
CA VAL A 303 1.64 8.63 12.08
C VAL A 303 1.20 8.37 13.52
N LEU A 304 1.87 7.45 14.21
CA LEU A 304 1.58 7.15 15.62
C LEU A 304 1.77 8.38 16.51
N LYS A 305 2.84 9.14 16.26
CA LYS A 305 3.15 10.35 17.02
C LYS A 305 2.08 11.42 16.84
N PHE A 306 1.61 11.65 15.61
CA PHE A 306 0.60 12.63 15.29
C PHE A 306 -0.74 12.33 15.97
N LEU A 307 -1.21 11.08 15.90
CA LEU A 307 -2.43 10.67 16.61
C LEU A 307 -2.30 10.71 18.13
N SER A 308 -1.07 10.60 18.66
CA SER A 308 -0.83 10.68 20.11
C SER A 308 -0.91 12.11 20.65
N TYR A 309 -0.86 13.14 19.79
CA TYR A 309 -0.96 14.52 20.22
C TYR A 309 -2.36 14.83 20.76
N PRO A 310 -2.47 15.68 21.82
CA PRO A 310 -3.76 16.23 22.23
C PRO A 310 -4.44 16.92 21.06
N ASP A 311 -5.75 16.73 20.89
CA ASP A 311 -6.50 17.25 19.73
C ASP A 311 -6.28 18.76 19.53
N ALA A 312 -6.30 19.53 20.61
CA ALA A 312 -6.10 21.00 20.59
C ALA A 312 -4.72 21.45 20.09
N GLU A 313 -3.71 20.58 20.14
CA GLU A 313 -2.32 20.89 19.77
C GLU A 313 -1.87 20.16 18.51
N ARG A 314 -2.64 19.16 18.04
CA ARG A 314 -2.23 18.26 16.96
C ARG A 314 -1.79 19.02 15.72
N GLN A 315 -2.62 19.95 15.26
CA GLN A 315 -2.34 20.72 14.05
C GLN A 315 -1.16 21.70 14.24
N GLN A 316 -1.01 22.27 15.43
CA GLN A 316 0.12 23.17 15.75
C GLN A 316 1.46 22.42 15.80
N ARG A 317 1.43 21.12 16.10
CA ARG A 317 2.61 20.25 16.17
C ARG A 317 2.94 19.56 14.85
N LEU A 318 2.09 19.69 13.83
CA LEU A 318 2.27 19.04 12.53
C LEU A 318 3.55 19.52 11.83
N ASP A 319 3.73 20.84 11.73
CA ASP A 319 4.87 21.41 10.98
C ASP A 319 6.22 20.93 11.55
N GLY A 320 6.35 20.82 12.88
CA GLY A 320 7.55 20.27 13.51
C GLY A 320 7.75 18.77 13.26
N LEU A 321 6.66 18.02 13.10
CA LEU A 321 6.71 16.60 12.74
C LEU A 321 7.12 16.40 11.28
N LEU A 322 6.54 17.18 10.36
CA LEU A 322 6.89 17.17 8.93
C LEU A 322 8.34 17.62 8.72
N GLY A 323 8.78 18.67 9.40
CA GLY A 323 10.20 19.08 9.37
C GLY A 323 11.16 18.04 9.96
N SER A 324 10.67 17.11 10.79
CA SER A 324 11.48 15.98 11.26
C SER A 324 11.55 14.86 10.22
N LEU A 325 10.46 14.61 9.49
CA LEU A 325 10.43 13.69 8.35
C LEU A 325 11.32 14.20 7.22
N GLU A 326 11.29 15.50 6.93
CA GLU A 326 12.14 16.12 5.91
C GLU A 326 13.64 15.99 6.22
N LYS A 327 14.04 16.08 7.50
CA LYS A 327 15.42 15.78 7.89
C LYS A 327 15.79 14.32 7.66
N VAL A 328 14.87 13.38 7.88
CA VAL A 328 15.10 11.96 7.56
C VAL A 328 15.27 11.79 6.06
N HIS A 329 14.39 12.40 5.28
CA HIS A 329 14.41 12.43 3.82
C HIS A 329 15.78 12.90 3.29
N GLN A 330 16.19 14.12 3.63
CA GLN A 330 17.49 14.69 3.24
C GLN A 330 18.68 13.82 3.70
N SER A 331 18.62 13.26 4.92
CA SER A 331 19.71 12.40 5.41
C SER A 331 19.79 11.06 4.69
N THR A 332 18.68 10.58 4.12
CA THR A 332 18.63 9.34 3.35
C THR A 332 19.35 9.55 2.02
N GLU A 333 19.17 10.71 1.39
CA GLU A 333 19.92 11.13 0.20
C GLU A 333 21.44 11.26 0.48
N HIS A 334 21.82 11.86 1.61
CA HIS A 334 23.24 12.13 1.92
C HIS A 334 24.03 10.90 2.40
N SER A 335 23.39 9.93 3.06
CA SER A 335 24.10 8.83 3.75
C SER A 335 24.73 7.77 2.84
N GLN A 336 24.49 7.81 1.53
CA GLN A 336 25.03 6.84 0.56
C GLN A 336 26.23 7.34 -0.26
N GLY A 337 26.74 8.56 0.00
CA GLY A 337 28.08 8.99 -0.38
C GLY A 337 28.50 8.77 -1.83
N ARG A 338 27.92 9.49 -2.80
CA ARG A 338 28.51 9.69 -4.13
C ARG A 338 28.18 11.08 -4.69
N ASP A 339 29.23 11.83 -5.05
CA ASP A 339 29.19 12.74 -6.20
C ASP A 339 28.80 11.90 -7.43
N ARG A 340 27.52 11.86 -7.83
CA ARG A 340 27.01 11.40 -9.14
C ARG A 340 25.48 11.48 -9.18
N GLY A 341 24.94 12.22 -10.15
CA GLY A 341 23.91 11.76 -11.09
C GLY A 341 22.58 11.15 -10.59
N PRO A 342 21.70 10.73 -11.52
CA PRO A 342 20.25 10.51 -11.32
C PRO A 342 19.86 9.19 -10.61
N ASP A 343 20.68 8.64 -9.73
CA ASP A 343 20.36 7.39 -9.02
C ASP A 343 19.82 7.73 -7.61
N GLN A 344 18.49 7.80 -7.49
CA GLN A 344 17.77 7.98 -6.23
C GLN A 344 17.53 6.62 -5.54
N PRO A 345 17.50 6.52 -4.20
CA PRO A 345 17.22 5.27 -3.47
C PRO A 345 15.74 4.83 -3.52
N TRP A 346 15.01 5.38 -4.47
CA TRP A 346 13.59 5.20 -4.70
C TRP A 346 13.39 4.37 -5.97
N PRO A 347 12.31 3.58 -6.07
CA PRO A 347 12.00 2.89 -7.31
C PRO A 347 11.81 3.90 -8.45
N SER A 348 12.27 3.58 -9.64
CA SER A 348 12.22 4.49 -10.80
C SER A 348 10.81 4.77 -11.34
N THR A 349 9.77 4.16 -10.75
CA THR A 349 8.38 4.32 -11.19
C THR A 349 7.48 4.03 -10.01
N VAL A 350 6.74 5.04 -9.56
CA VAL A 350 5.73 4.89 -8.51
C VAL A 350 4.30 4.96 -9.03
N CYS A 351 4.07 5.53 -10.21
CA CYS A 351 2.77 5.45 -10.87
C CYS A 351 2.88 5.09 -12.36
N HIS A 352 1.83 4.51 -12.91
CA HIS A 352 1.70 4.15 -14.33
C HIS A 352 0.36 4.64 -14.89
#